data_AF-A0A927UBL7-F1
#
_entry.id   AF-A0A927UBL7-F1
#
_cell.length_a   1.000
_cell.length_b   1.000
_cell.length_c   1.000
_cell.angle_alpha   90.00
_cell.angle_beta   90.00
_cell.angle_gamma   90.00
#
_symmetry.space_group_name_H-M   'P 1'
#
loop_
_entity.id
_entity.type
_entity.pdbx_description
1 polymer ?
#
loop_
_entity_poly.entity_id
_entity_poly.type
_entity_poly.pdbx_seq_one_letter_code
_entity_poly.pdbx_strand_id
1 'polypeptide(L)'
;MTTNKSRTPGMRSRNTGARPRQGVASRELQEARRKRRQREVLRNRIIFGISLIAFAVLFIFIIVKLISAIISSGKASDTSKLTFTADKQVVFEEITDFDTDTYSKSEFKGYVKDLIESYNDTYGSKAITLNKLKVSGSKAYVKTTYKDAECYSSFTSYNTYNGSYTDAIESGYDFAALFSQVADDKLLEASVVNADEVFADSSVAVVNENVTVTVPGDITYVSNGDVTLVDSDTITISQADGNADATDLVYIIYSNK
;
A
#
# COMPACT_ATOMS: atom_id res chain seq x y z
N MET A 1 52.82 -5.64 -74.36
CA MET A 1 52.19 -6.59 -75.31
C MET A 1 51.81 -7.84 -74.54
N THR A 2 50.70 -8.47 -74.96
CA THR A 2 50.09 -9.74 -74.54
C THR A 2 49.17 -9.75 -73.30
N THR A 3 47.89 -9.65 -73.66
CA THR A 3 46.66 -10.10 -73.00
C THR A 3 46.55 -11.64 -72.91
N ASN A 4 45.67 -12.12 -72.01
CA ASN A 4 44.89 -13.38 -71.98
C ASN A 4 45.02 -14.10 -70.62
N LYS A 5 43.99 -14.72 -70.04
CA LYS A 5 42.59 -14.93 -70.42
C LYS A 5 41.83 -15.37 -69.16
N SER A 6 40.57 -14.95 -69.10
CA SER A 6 39.54 -15.42 -68.19
C SER A 6 39.28 -16.93 -68.30
N ARG A 7 39.08 -17.59 -67.15
CA ARG A 7 38.37 -18.88 -67.04
C ARG A 7 37.46 -18.84 -65.81
N THR A 8 36.17 -18.84 -66.06
CA THR A 8 35.14 -19.44 -65.18
C THR A 8 34.34 -20.34 -66.10
N PRO A 9 33.91 -21.55 -65.66
CA PRO A 9 32.65 -21.63 -64.91
C PRO A 9 32.55 -22.81 -63.92
N GLY A 10 31.63 -22.68 -62.96
CA GLY A 10 31.20 -23.81 -62.12
C GLY A 10 30.24 -23.40 -61.02
N MET A 11 28.96 -23.22 -61.36
CA MET A 11 27.87 -23.06 -60.40
C MET A 11 27.63 -24.35 -59.62
N ARG A 12 27.55 -24.26 -58.29
CA ARG A 12 26.69 -25.12 -57.48
C ARG A 12 26.03 -24.30 -56.38
N SER A 13 24.74 -24.06 -56.55
CA SER A 13 23.85 -23.47 -55.55
C SER A 13 23.65 -24.47 -54.40
N ARG A 14 23.78 -24.00 -53.16
CA ARG A 14 22.93 -24.45 -52.05
C ARG A 14 22.83 -23.37 -50.98
N ASN A 15 21.64 -22.79 -50.94
CA ASN A 15 21.12 -21.91 -49.91
C ASN A 15 21.17 -22.58 -48.53
N THR A 16 21.79 -21.93 -47.54
CA THR A 16 21.40 -22.05 -46.12
C THR A 16 21.64 -20.68 -45.49
N GLY A 17 20.54 -20.01 -45.12
CA GLY A 17 20.60 -18.73 -44.43
C GLY A 17 20.86 -18.88 -42.93
N ALA A 18 21.56 -17.90 -42.36
CA ALA A 18 21.35 -17.40 -40.99
C ALA A 18 21.88 -15.96 -40.86
N ARG A 19 21.13 -15.14 -40.12
CA ARG A 19 21.11 -13.65 -39.95
C ARG A 19 22.24 -13.12 -39.01
N PRO A 20 22.29 -11.84 -38.55
CA PRO A 20 22.00 -10.48 -39.12
C PRO A 20 23.16 -9.45 -38.88
N ARG A 21 23.08 -8.21 -39.40
CA ARG A 21 23.85 -7.04 -38.86
C ARG A 21 22.92 -5.93 -38.35
N GLN A 22 22.40 -6.16 -37.15
CA GLN A 22 21.35 -5.40 -36.45
C GLN A 22 21.90 -4.21 -35.61
N GLY A 23 23.02 -3.61 -36.04
CA GLY A 23 23.91 -2.86 -35.14
C GLY A 23 23.98 -1.34 -35.27
N VAL A 24 23.61 -0.75 -36.41
CA VAL A 24 23.86 0.69 -36.67
C VAL A 24 22.58 1.52 -36.59
N ALA A 25 21.48 1.08 -37.21
CA ALA A 25 20.16 1.70 -37.07
C ALA A 25 19.63 1.68 -35.62
N SER A 26 20.14 0.78 -34.78
CA SER A 26 19.81 0.70 -33.36
C SER A 26 20.56 1.74 -32.52
N ARG A 27 21.74 2.20 -32.95
CA ARG A 27 22.58 3.16 -32.20
C ARG A 27 22.08 4.60 -32.33
N GLU A 28 21.75 5.05 -33.54
CA GLU A 28 21.21 6.41 -33.76
C GLU A 28 19.81 6.60 -33.16
N LEU A 29 18.95 5.57 -33.25
CA LEU A 29 17.66 5.53 -32.58
C LEU A 29 17.79 5.51 -31.04
N GLN A 30 18.86 4.91 -30.50
CA GLN A 30 19.17 4.90 -29.07
C GLN A 30 19.69 6.25 -28.57
N GLU A 31 20.50 6.97 -29.35
CA GLU A 31 21.02 8.29 -28.95
C GLU A 31 19.96 9.39 -28.95
N ALA A 32 19.05 9.39 -29.94
CA ALA A 32 17.90 10.29 -29.98
C ALA A 32 16.88 10.00 -28.85
N ARG A 33 16.69 8.71 -28.52
CA ARG A 33 15.90 8.28 -27.34
C ARG A 33 16.57 8.67 -26.02
N ARG A 34 17.91 8.62 -25.92
CA ARG A 34 18.65 9.03 -24.71
C ARG A 34 18.54 10.52 -24.43
N LYS A 35 18.60 11.39 -25.44
CA LYS A 35 18.45 12.85 -25.24
C LYS A 35 17.02 13.27 -24.89
N ARG A 36 15.99 12.60 -25.43
CA ARG A 36 14.58 12.80 -25.00
C ARG A 36 14.36 12.29 -23.57
N ARG A 37 14.85 11.08 -23.25
CA ARG A 37 14.81 10.52 -21.89
C ARG A 37 15.55 11.39 -20.88
N GLN A 38 16.68 12.01 -21.23
CA GLN A 38 17.40 12.89 -20.30
C GLN A 38 16.63 14.17 -19.96
N ARG A 39 15.82 14.71 -20.88
CA ARG A 39 14.96 15.89 -20.63
C ARG A 39 13.68 15.53 -19.86
N GLU A 40 13.13 14.36 -20.10
CA GLU A 40 12.02 13.78 -19.31
C GLU A 40 12.49 13.38 -17.90
N VAL A 41 13.69 12.81 -17.78
CA VAL A 41 14.34 12.49 -16.50
C VAL A 41 14.72 13.75 -15.74
N LEU A 42 15.06 14.89 -16.38
CA LEU A 42 15.35 16.14 -15.67
C LEU A 42 14.09 16.85 -15.12
N ARG A 43 12.95 16.73 -15.81
CA ARG A 43 11.65 17.25 -15.35
C ARG A 43 11.03 16.32 -14.31
N ASN A 44 11.17 15.01 -14.49
CA ASN A 44 10.75 14.08 -13.47
C ASN A 44 11.74 14.05 -12.31
N ARG A 45 13.00 14.50 -12.44
CA ARG A 45 13.98 14.90 -11.38
C ARG A 45 13.51 16.04 -10.45
N ILE A 46 12.23 16.39 -10.43
CA ILE A 46 11.53 16.86 -9.21
C ILE A 46 11.44 15.71 -8.16
N ILE A 47 11.64 14.48 -8.64
CA ILE A 47 12.25 13.31 -7.99
C ILE A 47 13.48 13.67 -7.13
N PHE A 48 14.17 14.81 -7.20
CA PHE A 48 15.31 15.05 -6.30
C PHE A 48 14.97 15.41 -4.85
N GLY A 49 13.80 15.98 -4.56
CA GLY A 49 13.34 16.16 -3.16
C GLY A 49 12.69 14.88 -2.61
N ILE A 50 11.91 14.21 -3.47
CA ILE A 50 11.20 12.97 -3.14
C ILE A 50 12.15 11.76 -3.10
N SER A 51 13.28 11.73 -3.81
CA SER A 51 14.19 10.57 -3.80
C SER A 51 14.91 10.37 -2.47
N LEU A 52 15.16 11.43 -1.68
CA LEU A 52 15.77 11.25 -0.36
C LEU A 52 14.76 10.65 0.63
N ILE A 53 13.50 11.09 0.52
CA ILE A 53 12.38 10.58 1.33
C ILE A 53 11.96 9.19 0.84
N ALA A 54 11.91 8.93 -0.46
CA ALA A 54 11.60 7.61 -1.02
C ALA A 54 12.72 6.60 -0.80
N PHE A 55 14.00 7.00 -0.80
CA PHE A 55 15.07 6.10 -0.34
C PHE A 55 14.99 5.86 1.16
N ALA A 56 14.64 6.84 1.99
CA ALA A 56 14.46 6.64 3.44
C ALA A 56 13.21 5.82 3.78
N VAL A 57 12.09 6.04 3.08
CA VAL A 57 10.82 5.30 3.21
C VAL A 57 10.97 3.89 2.64
N LEU A 58 11.67 3.70 1.51
CA LEU A 58 12.00 2.37 1.00
C LEU A 58 12.97 1.65 1.92
N PHE A 59 13.92 2.35 2.56
CA PHE A 59 14.79 1.76 3.59
C PHE A 59 13.97 1.35 4.81
N ILE A 60 13.06 2.19 5.31
CA ILE A 60 12.17 1.90 6.44
C ILE A 60 11.19 0.75 6.12
N PHE A 61 10.62 0.73 4.91
CA PHE A 61 9.82 -0.39 4.43
C PHE A 61 10.64 -1.68 4.40
N ILE A 62 11.89 -1.66 3.92
CA ILE A 62 12.77 -2.84 3.88
C ILE A 62 13.17 -3.30 5.30
N ILE A 63 13.28 -2.40 6.27
CA ILE A 63 13.72 -2.70 7.64
C ILE A 63 12.58 -3.28 8.50
N VAL A 64 11.35 -2.77 8.38
CA VAL A 64 10.18 -3.32 9.08
C VAL A 64 9.82 -4.73 8.56
N LYS A 65 10.10 -5.00 7.28
CA LYS A 65 9.80 -6.28 6.61
C LYS A 65 10.69 -7.48 7.01
N LEU A 66 11.65 -7.33 7.94
CA LEU A 66 12.57 -8.42 8.32
C LEU A 66 12.37 -8.99 9.75
N ILE A 67 11.39 -8.52 10.53
CA ILE A 67 11.19 -8.98 11.93
C ILE A 67 9.76 -9.51 12.14
N SER A 68 9.23 -10.28 11.19
CA SER A 68 8.04 -11.11 11.44
C SER A 68 8.47 -12.46 12.02
N ALA A 69 9.13 -12.45 13.20
CA ALA A 69 9.41 -13.67 13.96
C ALA A 69 9.79 -13.39 15.43
N ILE A 70 8.79 -13.64 16.29
CA ILE A 70 8.88 -14.06 17.71
C ILE A 70 9.21 -12.98 18.77
N ILE A 71 8.24 -12.71 19.66
CA ILE A 71 8.22 -12.99 21.12
C ILE A 71 7.32 -11.96 21.84
N SER A 72 6.32 -12.47 22.56
CA SER A 72 5.44 -11.74 23.47
C SER A 72 6.19 -11.08 24.64
N SER A 73 5.78 -9.86 25.05
CA SER A 73 5.38 -9.58 26.44
C SER A 73 4.94 -8.12 26.62
N GLY A 74 3.76 -7.92 27.22
CA GLY A 74 3.47 -6.73 28.03
C GLY A 74 2.46 -5.73 27.47
N LYS A 75 1.17 -6.02 27.66
CA LYS A 75 -0.03 -5.14 27.64
C LYS A 75 0.20 -3.63 27.36
N ALA A 76 0.43 -3.28 26.10
CA ALA A 76 -0.51 -2.54 25.25
C ALA A 76 -1.07 -3.57 24.23
N SER A 77 -1.99 -3.26 23.31
CA SER A 77 -2.23 -4.24 22.22
C SER A 77 -0.88 -4.55 21.56
N ASP A 78 -0.55 -5.80 21.27
CA ASP A 78 0.70 -6.12 20.56
C ASP A 78 0.55 -5.91 19.03
N THR A 79 -0.58 -5.35 18.61
CA THR A 79 -1.02 -5.20 17.24
C THR A 79 -1.36 -3.75 16.93
N SER A 80 -1.02 -3.33 15.70
CA SER A 80 -1.42 -2.03 15.17
C SER A 80 -2.94 -1.95 15.01
N LYS A 81 -3.48 -0.75 15.25
CA LYS A 81 -4.93 -0.51 15.23
C LYS A 81 -5.28 0.72 14.41
N LEU A 82 -6.20 0.57 13.47
CA LEU A 82 -6.81 1.62 12.68
C LEU A 82 -8.22 1.91 13.22
N THR A 83 -8.51 3.14 13.62
CA THR A 83 -9.80 3.53 14.17
C THR A 83 -10.42 4.62 13.32
N PHE A 84 -11.58 4.34 12.76
CA PHE A 84 -12.44 5.32 12.13
C PHE A 84 -13.32 5.98 13.20
N THR A 85 -13.35 7.31 13.18
CA THR A 85 -14.11 8.11 14.16
C THR A 85 -15.41 8.63 13.55
N ALA A 86 -16.38 8.97 14.40
CA ALA A 86 -17.67 9.51 13.95
C ALA A 86 -17.54 10.87 13.24
N ASP A 87 -16.51 11.63 13.59
CA ASP A 87 -16.11 12.89 12.96
C ASP A 87 -15.23 12.70 11.71
N LYS A 88 -15.23 11.50 11.15
CA LYS A 88 -14.54 11.09 9.91
C LYS A 88 -13.01 11.10 9.95
N GLN A 89 -12.40 11.47 11.08
CA GLN A 89 -10.96 11.32 11.28
C GLN A 89 -10.56 9.85 11.35
N VAL A 90 -9.29 9.58 11.07
CA VAL A 90 -8.68 8.26 11.24
C VAL A 90 -7.60 8.35 12.30
N VAL A 91 -7.64 7.49 13.30
CA VAL A 91 -6.59 7.34 14.30
C VAL A 91 -5.86 6.04 14.06
N PHE A 92 -4.55 6.12 13.83
CA PHE A 92 -3.71 4.95 13.67
C PHE A 92 -2.75 4.83 14.85
N GLU A 93 -2.76 3.67 15.50
CA GLU A 93 -1.82 3.29 16.55
C GLU A 93 -0.92 2.20 15.98
N GLU A 94 0.27 2.59 15.52
CA GLU A 94 1.26 1.68 14.96
C GLU A 94 2.17 1.13 16.05
N ILE A 95 2.34 -0.18 16.05
CA ILE A 95 3.27 -0.90 16.92
C ILE A 95 4.18 -1.72 16.02
N THR A 96 5.47 -1.40 16.08
CA THR A 96 6.47 -2.04 15.24
C THR A 96 7.71 -2.37 16.05
N ASP A 97 8.41 -3.42 15.65
CA ASP A 97 9.68 -3.76 16.24
C ASP A 97 10.72 -2.69 15.86
N PHE A 98 11.59 -2.39 16.81
CA PHE A 98 12.58 -1.32 16.71
C PHE A 98 13.93 -1.85 17.18
N ASP A 99 14.84 -2.03 16.23
CA ASP A 99 16.21 -2.44 16.50
C ASP A 99 17.02 -1.23 17.01
N THR A 100 17.22 -1.17 18.33
CA THR A 100 18.00 -0.11 18.96
C THR A 100 19.51 -0.23 18.73
N ASP A 101 19.98 -1.38 18.25
CA ASP A 101 21.40 -1.60 17.95
C ASP A 101 21.74 -1.00 16.57
N THR A 102 20.77 -1.02 15.66
CA THR A 102 20.90 -0.43 14.32
C THR A 102 20.41 1.02 14.25
N TYR A 103 19.35 1.39 14.99
CA TYR A 103 18.70 2.70 14.86
C TYR A 103 18.73 3.54 16.15
N SER A 104 19.10 4.81 16.00
CA SER A 104 19.00 5.77 17.10
C SER A 104 17.55 6.20 17.35
N LYS A 105 17.15 6.13 18.62
CA LYS A 105 15.83 6.61 19.08
C LYS A 105 15.60 8.09 18.76
N SER A 106 16.64 8.93 18.81
CA SER A 106 16.50 10.36 18.53
C SER A 106 16.35 10.62 17.04
N GLU A 107 17.09 9.90 16.20
CA GLU A 107 16.99 10.01 14.75
C GLU A 107 15.65 9.51 14.24
N PHE A 108 15.17 8.37 14.75
CA PHE A 108 13.82 7.88 14.45
C PHE A 108 12.75 8.91 14.83
N LYS A 109 12.86 9.53 16.01
CA LYS A 109 11.92 10.56 16.45
C LYS A 109 11.95 11.82 15.60
N GLY A 110 13.14 12.25 15.17
CA GLY A 110 13.31 13.37 14.25
C GLY A 110 12.65 13.04 12.91
N TYR A 111 13.01 11.89 12.34
CA TYR A 111 12.48 11.40 11.09
C TYR A 111 10.94 11.37 11.03
N VAL A 112 10.28 10.80 12.04
CA VAL A 112 8.80 10.73 12.08
C VAL A 112 8.18 12.13 12.10
N LYS A 113 8.76 13.08 12.84
CA LYS A 113 8.27 14.46 12.91
C LYS A 113 8.47 15.18 11.58
N ASP A 114 9.67 15.10 11.01
CA ASP A 114 10.02 15.75 9.76
C ASP A 114 9.15 15.23 8.60
N LEU A 115 8.86 13.92 8.60
CA LEU A 115 7.97 13.30 7.60
C LEU A 115 6.54 13.86 7.69
N ILE A 116 5.98 13.96 8.90
CA ILE A 116 4.64 14.51 9.14
C ILE A 116 4.58 16.01 8.81
N GLU A 117 5.60 16.76 9.21
CA GLU A 117 5.72 18.20 8.90
C GLU A 117 5.78 18.43 7.40
N SER A 118 6.66 17.71 6.69
CA SER A 118 6.79 17.81 5.24
C SER A 118 5.50 17.44 4.50
N TYR A 119 4.75 16.45 4.98
CA TYR A 119 3.46 16.09 4.41
C TYR A 119 2.43 17.20 4.63
N ASN A 120 2.31 17.71 5.86
CA ASN A 120 1.39 18.79 6.19
C ASN A 120 1.68 20.09 5.41
N ASP A 121 2.95 20.43 5.20
CA ASP A 121 3.36 21.60 4.43
C ASP A 121 2.91 21.51 2.96
N THR A 122 2.85 20.30 2.42
CA THR A 122 2.49 20.06 1.01
C THR A 122 0.98 19.90 0.82
N TYR A 123 0.29 19.20 1.73
CA TYR A 123 -1.07 18.70 1.54
C TYR A 123 -2.13 19.36 2.44
N GLY A 124 -1.72 20.29 3.30
CA GLY A 124 -2.61 21.10 4.13
C GLY A 124 -2.20 21.10 5.59
N SER A 125 -2.21 22.27 6.21
CA SER A 125 -1.85 22.42 7.62
C SER A 125 -2.74 21.51 8.49
N LYS A 126 -2.11 20.67 9.32
CA LYS A 126 -2.78 19.72 10.24
C LYS A 126 -3.55 18.58 9.56
N ALA A 127 -3.18 18.19 8.34
CA ALA A 127 -3.70 16.96 7.73
C ALA A 127 -3.37 15.72 8.59
N ILE A 128 -2.20 15.71 9.21
CA ILE A 128 -1.73 14.67 10.14
C ILE A 128 -1.28 15.31 11.45
N THR A 129 -1.76 14.79 12.57
CA THR A 129 -1.34 15.17 13.93
C THR A 129 -0.62 14.00 14.59
N LEU A 130 0.63 14.21 15.03
CA LEU A 130 1.35 13.25 15.85
C LEU A 130 0.89 13.35 17.32
N ASN A 131 0.10 12.40 17.79
CA ASN A 131 -0.40 12.40 19.18
C ASN A 131 0.62 11.81 20.16
N LYS A 132 1.34 10.76 19.76
CA LYS A 132 2.30 10.08 20.64
C LYS A 132 3.40 9.39 19.84
N LEU A 133 4.63 9.45 20.36
CA LEU A 133 5.78 8.76 19.80
C LEU A 133 6.70 8.26 20.91
N LYS A 134 6.78 6.94 21.08
CA LYS A 134 7.54 6.29 22.15
C LYS A 134 8.36 5.14 21.58
N VAL A 135 9.60 5.02 22.02
CA VAL A 135 10.40 3.80 21.83
C VAL A 135 10.69 3.21 23.21
N SER A 136 10.38 1.93 23.39
CA SER A 136 10.50 1.21 24.66
C SER A 136 11.01 -0.19 24.40
N GLY A 137 12.20 -0.53 24.93
CA GLY A 137 12.86 -1.77 24.57
C GLY A 137 13.08 -1.87 23.06
N SER A 138 12.67 -3.01 22.49
CA SER A 138 12.73 -3.33 21.07
C SER A 138 11.45 -2.98 20.30
N LYS A 139 10.60 -2.08 20.82
CA LYS A 139 9.37 -1.66 20.14
C LYS A 139 9.25 -0.14 20.03
N ALA A 140 8.74 0.32 18.89
CA ALA A 140 8.26 1.67 18.67
C ALA A 140 6.74 1.70 18.66
N TYR A 141 6.18 2.74 19.27
CA TYR A 141 4.75 3.04 19.28
C TYR A 141 4.55 4.44 18.72
N VAL A 142 3.74 4.55 17.68
CA VAL A 142 3.37 5.81 17.02
C VAL A 142 1.85 5.92 17.03
N LYS A 143 1.32 7.05 17.50
CA LYS A 143 -0.10 7.39 17.38
C LYS A 143 -0.25 8.65 16.56
N THR A 144 -0.96 8.53 15.44
CA THR A 144 -1.26 9.62 14.52
C THR A 144 -2.76 9.76 14.33
N THR A 145 -3.21 10.98 14.13
CA THR A 145 -4.57 11.31 13.72
C THR A 145 -4.52 11.96 12.34
N TYR A 146 -5.29 11.43 11.40
CA TYR A 146 -5.43 11.92 10.04
C TYR A 146 -6.80 12.60 9.90
N LYS A 147 -6.85 13.67 9.11
CA LYS A 147 -8.09 14.43 8.89
C LYS A 147 -9.25 13.57 8.37
N ASP A 148 -8.96 12.57 7.54
CA ASP A 148 -9.92 11.69 6.87
C ASP A 148 -9.21 10.43 6.33
N ALA A 149 -10.00 9.47 5.83
CA ALA A 149 -9.50 8.23 5.22
C ALA A 149 -8.69 8.49 3.93
N GLU A 150 -9.02 9.52 3.16
CA GLU A 150 -8.28 9.91 1.95
C GLU A 150 -6.85 10.37 2.31
N CYS A 151 -6.69 11.13 3.39
CA CYS A 151 -5.40 11.52 3.93
C CYS A 151 -4.57 10.33 4.38
N TYR A 152 -5.20 9.38 5.08
CA TYR A 152 -4.53 8.14 5.50
C TYR A 152 -4.06 7.35 4.28
N SER A 153 -4.95 7.13 3.31
CA SER A 153 -4.65 6.43 2.05
C SER A 153 -3.53 7.11 1.27
N SER A 154 -3.55 8.44 1.18
CA SER A 154 -2.52 9.22 0.47
C SER A 154 -1.16 9.20 1.19
N PHE A 155 -1.14 9.16 2.52
CA PHE A 155 0.10 9.13 3.31
C PHE A 155 0.73 7.73 3.31
N THR A 156 -0.09 6.68 3.47
CA THR A 156 0.39 5.29 3.64
C THR A 156 0.46 4.52 2.33
N SER A 157 -0.26 4.97 1.29
CA SER A 157 -0.55 4.23 0.06
C SER A 157 -1.43 2.99 0.24
N TYR A 158 -1.97 2.72 1.44
CA TYR A 158 -2.97 1.67 1.64
C TYR A 158 -4.34 2.16 1.21
N ASN A 159 -5.01 1.40 0.34
CA ASN A 159 -6.35 1.76 -0.08
C ASN A 159 -7.29 1.76 1.13
N THR A 160 -7.76 2.95 1.50
CA THR A 160 -8.56 3.17 2.70
C THR A 160 -9.68 4.13 2.41
N TYR A 161 -10.90 3.77 2.82
CA TYR A 161 -12.10 4.58 2.66
C TYR A 161 -12.97 4.46 3.92
N ASN A 162 -13.68 5.53 4.23
CA ASN A 162 -14.76 5.51 5.21
C ASN A 162 -15.84 6.53 4.86
N GLY A 163 -17.06 6.08 4.65
CA GLY A 163 -18.17 6.93 4.21
C GLY A 163 -19.45 6.14 3.95
N SER A 164 -20.37 6.69 3.17
CA SER A 164 -21.62 6.02 2.84
C SER A 164 -21.42 4.94 1.78
N TYR A 165 -22.29 3.91 1.77
CA TYR A 165 -22.29 2.92 0.69
C TYR A 165 -22.43 3.55 -0.70
N THR A 166 -23.34 4.50 -0.85
CA THR A 166 -23.58 5.22 -2.12
C THR A 166 -22.33 5.92 -2.62
N ASP A 167 -21.64 6.68 -1.77
CA ASP A 167 -20.41 7.38 -2.13
C ASP A 167 -19.27 6.39 -2.45
N ALA A 168 -19.25 5.22 -1.82
CA ALA A 168 -18.28 4.17 -2.12
C ALA A 168 -18.48 3.61 -3.55
N ILE A 169 -19.72 3.36 -3.97
CA ILE A 169 -20.05 2.95 -5.34
C ILE A 169 -19.63 4.04 -6.34
N GLU A 170 -19.93 5.31 -6.06
CA GLU A 170 -19.51 6.44 -6.91
C GLU A 170 -17.98 6.58 -7.00
N SER A 171 -17.27 6.17 -5.95
CA SER A 171 -15.79 6.10 -5.90
C SER A 171 -15.22 4.88 -6.63
N GLY A 172 -16.07 3.99 -7.16
CA GLY A 172 -15.69 2.84 -7.97
C GLY A 172 -15.42 1.56 -7.18
N TYR A 173 -15.83 1.48 -5.91
CA TYR A 173 -15.78 0.24 -5.15
C TYR A 173 -16.83 -0.76 -5.67
N ASP A 174 -16.43 -2.03 -5.78
CA ASP A 174 -17.30 -3.12 -6.23
C ASP A 174 -17.64 -4.06 -5.06
N PHE A 175 -18.93 -4.19 -4.77
CA PHE A 175 -19.47 -5.02 -3.70
C PHE A 175 -19.98 -6.37 -4.22
N ALA A 176 -19.61 -6.78 -5.43
CA ALA A 176 -19.82 -8.13 -5.95
C ALA A 176 -18.89 -9.16 -5.29
N ALA A 177 -19.00 -9.30 -3.96
CA ALA A 177 -18.23 -10.21 -3.13
C ALA A 177 -19.17 -11.09 -2.26
N LEU A 178 -18.58 -12.08 -1.59
CA LEU A 178 -19.27 -12.79 -0.51
C LEU A 178 -19.14 -11.98 0.78
N PHE A 179 -20.21 -11.92 1.56
CA PHE A 179 -20.23 -11.24 2.85
C PHE A 179 -20.68 -12.19 3.95
N SER A 180 -19.98 -12.12 5.07
CA SER A 180 -20.41 -12.71 6.34
C SER A 180 -21.23 -11.69 7.11
N GLN A 181 -22.45 -12.06 7.48
CA GLN A 181 -23.27 -11.26 8.39
C GLN A 181 -22.75 -11.41 9.82
N VAL A 182 -22.77 -10.31 10.58
CA VAL A 182 -22.61 -10.35 12.03
C VAL A 182 -23.96 -10.59 12.68
N ALA A 183 -24.09 -11.69 13.40
CA ALA A 183 -25.28 -12.02 14.18
C ALA A 183 -24.86 -12.77 15.45
N ASP A 184 -25.51 -12.45 16.59
CA ASP A 184 -25.20 -13.03 17.90
C ASP A 184 -23.68 -13.00 18.22
N ASP A 185 -23.04 -11.85 17.98
CA ASP A 185 -21.61 -11.58 18.17
C ASP A 185 -20.67 -12.55 17.42
N LYS A 186 -21.12 -13.05 16.25
CA LYS A 186 -20.35 -13.97 15.39
C LYS A 186 -20.50 -13.63 13.92
N LEU A 187 -19.46 -13.96 13.15
CA LEU A 187 -19.53 -14.00 11.69
C LEU A 187 -20.22 -15.29 11.26
N LEU A 188 -21.32 -15.16 10.52
CA LEU A 188 -21.99 -16.28 9.86
C LEU A 188 -21.23 -16.69 8.59
N GLU A 189 -21.56 -17.86 8.05
CA GLU A 189 -21.03 -18.33 6.76
C GLU A 189 -21.24 -17.28 5.65
N ALA A 190 -20.20 -17.03 4.87
CA ALA A 190 -20.22 -16.00 3.85
C ALA A 190 -21.19 -16.36 2.71
N SER A 191 -21.98 -15.39 2.25
CA SER A 191 -22.99 -15.59 1.22
C SER A 191 -23.06 -14.40 0.27
N VAL A 192 -23.69 -14.59 -0.89
CA VAL A 192 -23.96 -13.48 -1.83
C VAL A 192 -25.06 -12.60 -1.23
N VAL A 193 -24.82 -11.29 -1.21
CA VAL A 193 -25.75 -10.29 -0.69
C VAL A 193 -26.17 -9.35 -1.82
N ASN A 194 -27.44 -8.95 -1.85
CA ASN A 194 -27.89 -7.85 -2.71
C ASN A 194 -27.45 -6.52 -2.10
N ALA A 195 -26.20 -6.10 -2.37
CA ALA A 195 -25.57 -4.95 -1.74
C ALA A 195 -26.39 -3.65 -1.88
N ASP A 196 -26.99 -3.41 -3.05
CA ASP A 196 -27.79 -2.20 -3.31
C ASP A 196 -29.06 -2.10 -2.47
N GLU A 197 -29.58 -3.24 -2.01
CA GLU A 197 -30.76 -3.28 -1.15
C GLU A 197 -30.38 -3.30 0.33
N VAL A 198 -29.36 -4.09 0.68
CA VAL A 198 -28.98 -4.34 2.08
C VAL A 198 -28.10 -3.23 2.64
N PHE A 199 -27.23 -2.63 1.84
CA PHE A 199 -26.22 -1.66 2.28
C PHE A 199 -26.58 -0.20 1.94
N ALA A 200 -27.70 0.06 1.28
CA ALA A 200 -28.10 1.39 0.79
C ALA A 200 -27.93 2.52 1.82
N ASP A 201 -28.38 2.28 3.06
CA ASP A 201 -28.33 3.25 4.16
C ASP A 201 -27.16 3.01 5.14
N SER A 202 -26.27 2.06 4.81
CA SER A 202 -25.14 1.70 5.65
C SER A 202 -23.94 2.62 5.42
N SER A 203 -23.07 2.65 6.42
CA SER A 203 -21.72 3.16 6.27
C SER A 203 -20.75 2.02 5.95
N VAL A 204 -19.71 2.34 5.20
CA VAL A 204 -18.71 1.40 4.71
C VAL A 204 -17.33 1.92 5.08
N ALA A 205 -16.53 1.05 5.70
CA ALA A 205 -15.09 1.19 5.71
C ALA A 205 -14.48 0.19 4.72
N VAL A 206 -13.51 0.65 3.93
CA VAL A 206 -12.69 -0.21 3.07
C VAL A 206 -11.26 -0.12 3.54
N VAL A 207 -10.61 -1.27 3.74
CA VAL A 207 -9.23 -1.35 4.26
C VAL A 207 -8.47 -2.41 3.47
N ASN A 208 -7.29 -2.03 2.96
CA ASN A 208 -6.35 -2.93 2.28
C ASN A 208 -5.04 -3.04 3.08
N GLU A 209 -5.15 -3.51 4.32
CA GLU A 209 -4.06 -3.60 5.28
C GLU A 209 -4.36 -4.70 6.31
N ASN A 210 -3.34 -5.48 6.71
CA ASN A 210 -3.45 -6.45 7.80
C ASN A 210 -3.38 -5.72 9.15
N VAL A 211 -4.55 -5.32 9.67
CA VAL A 211 -4.64 -4.46 10.85
C VAL A 211 -5.90 -4.76 11.66
N THR A 212 -5.89 -4.41 12.94
CA THR A 212 -7.13 -4.36 13.72
C THR A 212 -7.88 -3.08 13.38
N VAL A 213 -9.14 -3.18 12.96
CA VAL A 213 -9.97 -2.04 12.55
C VAL A 213 -11.11 -1.86 13.54
N THR A 214 -11.32 -0.63 14.00
CA THR A 214 -12.53 -0.22 14.73
C THR A 214 -13.29 0.83 13.91
N VAL A 215 -14.60 0.65 13.78
CA VAL A 215 -15.53 1.57 13.11
C VAL A 215 -16.38 2.33 14.14
N PRO A 216 -16.99 3.48 13.81
CA PRO A 216 -17.74 4.29 14.78
C PRO A 216 -19.14 3.75 15.10
N GLY A 217 -19.44 2.51 14.71
CA GLY A 217 -20.78 1.92 14.74
C GLY A 217 -20.74 0.41 14.84
N ASP A 218 -21.90 -0.23 14.88
CA ASP A 218 -21.97 -1.70 14.98
C ASP A 218 -21.88 -2.32 13.58
N ILE A 219 -20.93 -3.26 13.43
CA ILE A 219 -20.65 -3.98 12.20
C ILE A 219 -21.80 -4.93 11.92
N THR A 220 -22.34 -4.86 10.70
CA THR A 220 -23.46 -5.68 10.23
C THR A 220 -22.99 -6.75 9.25
N TYR A 221 -22.01 -6.43 8.40
CA TYR A 221 -21.44 -7.36 7.42
C TYR A 221 -19.96 -7.09 7.21
N VAL A 222 -19.20 -8.12 6.86
CA VAL A 222 -17.80 -8.00 6.44
C VAL A 222 -17.60 -8.84 5.18
N SER A 223 -16.91 -8.31 4.17
CA SER A 223 -16.58 -9.10 2.99
C SER A 223 -15.62 -10.23 3.35
N ASN A 224 -15.71 -11.33 2.60
CA ASN A 224 -14.84 -12.46 2.80
C ASN A 224 -13.37 -12.07 2.56
N GLY A 225 -12.60 -12.18 3.64
CA GLY A 225 -11.15 -12.08 3.76
C GLY A 225 -10.79 -12.81 5.06
N ASP A 226 -9.52 -12.97 5.39
CA ASP A 226 -9.13 -13.62 6.65
C ASP A 226 -9.32 -12.67 7.84
N VAL A 227 -10.60 -12.48 8.20
CA VAL A 227 -11.08 -11.58 9.24
C VAL A 227 -11.58 -12.33 10.47
N THR A 228 -11.28 -11.76 11.65
CA THR A 228 -11.81 -12.23 12.94
C THR A 228 -12.59 -11.10 13.59
N LEU A 229 -13.83 -11.36 14.02
CA LEU A 229 -14.61 -10.44 14.85
C LEU A 229 -14.06 -10.42 16.27
N VAL A 230 -13.78 -9.21 16.78
CA VAL A 230 -13.24 -9.00 18.13
C VAL A 230 -14.31 -8.46 19.07
N ASP A 231 -15.11 -7.51 18.59
CA ASP A 231 -16.22 -6.87 19.28
C ASP A 231 -17.24 -6.38 18.24
N SER A 232 -18.41 -5.86 18.65
CA SER A 232 -19.46 -5.41 17.75
C SER A 232 -19.02 -4.33 16.75
N ASP A 233 -17.99 -3.56 17.09
CA ASP A 233 -17.44 -2.47 16.28
C ASP A 233 -15.99 -2.72 15.80
N THR A 234 -15.43 -3.89 16.08
CA THR A 234 -14.00 -4.15 15.91
C THR A 234 -13.73 -5.52 15.28
N ILE A 235 -12.90 -5.52 14.24
CA ILE A 235 -12.39 -6.73 13.58
C ILE A 235 -10.87 -6.71 13.49
N THR A 236 -10.26 -7.87 13.27
CA THR A 236 -8.86 -8.00 12.87
C THR A 236 -8.78 -8.58 11.46
N ILE A 237 -8.11 -7.88 10.56
CA ILE A 237 -7.78 -8.34 9.21
C ILE A 237 -6.39 -8.98 9.27
N SER A 238 -6.27 -10.18 8.71
CA SER A 238 -5.04 -10.96 8.63
C SER A 238 -4.92 -11.63 7.26
N GLN A 239 -3.85 -12.40 7.04
CA GLN A 239 -3.73 -13.32 5.91
C GLN A 239 -3.67 -14.76 6.41
N ALA A 240 -4.40 -15.67 5.76
CA ALA A 240 -4.44 -17.09 6.10
C ALA A 240 -3.11 -17.80 5.90
N ASP A 241 -2.30 -17.37 4.93
CA ASP A 241 -1.02 -18.01 4.61
C ASP A 241 0.17 -17.46 5.42
N GLY A 242 -0.08 -16.46 6.28
CA GLY A 242 0.93 -15.80 7.09
C GLY A 242 1.85 -14.86 6.31
N ASN A 243 1.56 -14.59 5.04
CA ASN A 243 2.31 -13.62 4.25
C ASN A 243 1.88 -12.19 4.60
N ALA A 244 2.60 -11.54 5.51
CA ALA A 244 2.27 -10.16 5.88
C ALA A 244 2.34 -9.13 4.72
N ASP A 245 2.90 -9.51 3.56
CA ASP A 245 3.10 -8.63 2.41
C ASP A 245 1.96 -8.63 1.41
N ALA A 246 1.10 -9.65 1.43
CA ALA A 246 -0.15 -9.58 0.69
C ALA A 246 -1.24 -9.03 1.63
N THR A 247 -2.17 -8.31 1.02
CA THR A 247 -3.30 -7.71 1.69
C THR A 247 -4.50 -7.85 0.76
N ASP A 248 -5.61 -8.29 1.32
CA ASP A 248 -6.88 -8.32 0.60
C ASP A 248 -7.70 -7.08 0.95
N LEU A 249 -8.42 -6.57 -0.04
CA LEU A 249 -9.34 -5.46 0.16
C LEU A 249 -10.55 -5.99 0.97
N VAL A 250 -10.72 -5.49 2.19
CA VAL A 250 -11.83 -5.85 3.07
C VAL A 250 -12.83 -4.71 3.14
N TYR A 251 -14.11 -5.04 2.92
CA TYR A 251 -15.26 -4.17 3.13
C TYR A 251 -15.88 -4.47 4.51
N ILE A 252 -16.04 -3.44 5.32
CA ILE A 252 -16.68 -3.49 6.63
C ILE A 252 -17.93 -2.63 6.57
N ILE A 253 -19.10 -3.27 6.62
CA ILE A 253 -20.40 -2.60 6.58
C ILE A 253 -20.87 -2.41 8.02
N TYR A 254 -21.26 -1.19 8.38
CA TYR A 254 -21.69 -0.88 9.74
C TYR A 254 -22.83 0.15 9.77
N SER A 255 -23.56 0.11 10.87
CA SER A 255 -24.63 1.07 11.18
C SER A 255 -24.10 2.17 12.10
N ASN A 256 -24.43 3.43 11.82
CA ASN A 256 -24.04 4.54 12.69
C ASN A 256 -24.82 4.48 14.01
N LYS A 257 -24.15 4.78 15.13
CA LYS A 257 -24.74 4.90 16.47
C LYS A 257 -25.45 6.23 16.68
#